data_AF-A0A015SXZ2-F1
#
_entry.id   AF-A0A015SXZ2-F1
#
_cell.length_a   1.000
_cell.length_b   1.000
_cell.length_c   1.000
_cell.angle_alpha   90.00
_cell.angle_beta   90.00
_cell.angle_gamma   90.00
#
_symmetry.space_group_name_H-M   'P 1'
#
loop_
_entity.id
_entity.type
_entity.pdbx_description
1 polymer ?
#
loop_
_entity_poly.entity_id
_entity_poly.type
_entity_poly.pdbx_seq_one_letter_code
_entity_poly.pdbx_strand_id
1 'polypeptide(L)'
;MAVDMTDETIAQYMERIEKMSMKEIQKEIEFLETPGYNCEGLVCADGVITPRTKMHRKVLWYKRMNQKSLTALQWAKEGYVVNPDA
;
A
#
# COMPACT_ATOMS: atom_id res chain seq x y z
N MET A 1 15.33 -19.14 4.30
CA MET A 1 14.15 -18.28 4.15
C MET A 1 13.76 -18.31 2.69
N ALA A 2 12.49 -18.56 2.37
CA ALA A 2 12.01 -18.45 0.99
C ALA A 2 11.86 -16.97 0.65
N VAL A 3 12.07 -16.61 -0.61
CA VAL A 3 12.02 -15.24 -1.09
C VAL A 3 11.38 -15.27 -2.48
N ASP A 4 10.43 -14.36 -2.72
CA ASP A 4 9.88 -14.18 -4.06
C ASP A 4 10.88 -13.45 -4.94
N MET A 5 10.85 -13.67 -6.25
CA MET A 5 11.70 -12.94 -7.18
C MET A 5 10.88 -12.29 -8.29
N THR A 6 11.28 -11.10 -8.70
CA THR A 6 10.74 -10.36 -9.85
C THR A 6 11.89 -9.71 -10.62
N ASP A 7 11.77 -9.64 -11.94
CA ASP A 7 12.69 -8.89 -12.81
C ASP A 7 12.41 -7.38 -12.76
N GLU A 8 11.34 -6.96 -12.09
CA GLU A 8 11.02 -5.54 -11.89
C GLU A 8 12.04 -4.89 -10.95
N THR A 9 12.37 -3.63 -11.23
CA THR A 9 13.02 -2.77 -10.24
C THR A 9 12.06 -2.44 -9.10
N ILE A 10 12.58 -2.04 -7.95
CA ILE A 10 11.77 -1.59 -6.81
C ILE A 10 10.83 -0.45 -7.22
N ALA A 11 11.29 0.45 -8.09
CA ALA A 11 10.48 1.55 -8.61
C ALA A 11 9.32 1.06 -9.49
N GLN A 12 9.59 0.16 -10.43
CA GLN A 12 8.56 -0.45 -11.29
C GLN A 12 7.53 -1.23 -10.46
N TYR A 13 8.01 -1.99 -9.47
CA TYR A 13 7.16 -2.73 -8.56
C TYR A 13 6.25 -1.80 -7.75
N MET A 14 6.77 -0.68 -7.26
CA MET A 14 5.99 0.34 -6.56
C MET A 14 4.94 0.98 -7.48
N GLU A 15 5.31 1.33 -8.72
CA GLU A 15 4.39 1.89 -9.71
C GLU A 15 3.24 0.92 -10.04
N ARG A 16 3.54 -0.39 -10.13
CA ARG A 16 2.52 -1.44 -10.30
C ARG A 16 1.52 -1.44 -9.15
N ILE A 17 2.01 -1.36 -7.90
CA ILE A 17 1.15 -1.27 -6.71
C ILE A 17 0.35 0.04 -6.69
N GLU A 18 0.94 1.15 -7.12
CA GLU A 18 0.24 2.44 -7.21
C GLU A 18 -0.93 2.42 -8.20
N LYS A 19 -0.85 1.63 -9.27
CA LYS A 19 -1.95 1.44 -10.24
C LYS A 19 -3.09 0.58 -9.69
N MET A 20 -2.85 -0.21 -8.65
CA MET A 20 -3.90 -1.03 -8.02
C MET A 20 -4.87 -0.21 -7.18
N SER A 21 -6.10 -0.74 -7.06
CA SER A 21 -7.10 -0.20 -6.15
C SER A 21 -6.74 -0.52 -4.69
N MET A 22 -7.25 0.29 -3.75
CA MET A 22 -7.02 0.04 -2.32
C MET A 22 -7.53 -1.34 -1.87
N LYS A 23 -8.61 -1.85 -2.48
CA LYS A 23 -9.16 -3.17 -2.18
C LYS A 23 -8.22 -4.29 -2.63
N GLU A 24 -7.64 -4.17 -3.82
CA GLU A 24 -6.68 -5.15 -4.34
C GLU A 24 -5.41 -5.19 -3.49
N ILE A 25 -4.87 -4.02 -3.12
CA ILE A 25 -3.69 -3.93 -2.26
C ILE A 25 -3.95 -4.57 -0.90
N GLN A 26 -5.13 -4.34 -0.32
CA GLN A 26 -5.54 -4.95 0.95
C GLN A 26 -5.62 -6.48 0.84
N LYS A 27 -6.20 -7.00 -0.25
CA LYS A 27 -6.30 -8.44 -0.53
C LYS A 27 -4.93 -9.09 -0.73
N GLU A 28 -4.00 -8.42 -1.43
CA GLU A 28 -2.63 -8.91 -1.57
C GLU A 28 -1.91 -8.94 -0.23
N ILE A 29 -2.06 -7.93 0.63
CA ILE A 29 -1.47 -7.96 1.98
C ILE A 29 -2.00 -9.14 2.78
N GLU A 30 -3.32 -9.38 2.76
CA GLU A 30 -3.94 -10.52 3.45
C GLU A 30 -3.43 -11.87 2.92
N PHE A 31 -3.26 -12.00 1.61
CA PHE A 31 -2.68 -13.19 0.99
C PHE A 31 -1.22 -13.43 1.45
N LEU A 32 -0.40 -12.38 1.43
CA LEU A 32 1.01 -12.46 1.82
C LEU A 32 1.21 -12.68 3.33
N GLU A 33 0.20 -12.36 4.14
CA GLU A 33 0.17 -12.58 5.59
C GLU A 33 -0.59 -13.86 5.98
N THR A 34 -1.11 -14.60 5.00
CA THR A 34 -1.83 -15.85 5.25
C THR A 34 -0.89 -16.88 5.89
N PRO A 35 -1.33 -17.62 6.93
CA PRO A 35 -0.55 -18.68 7.53
C PRO A 35 -0.09 -19.70 6.46
N GLY A 36 1.22 -19.92 6.35
CA GLY A 36 1.81 -20.80 5.35
C GLY A 36 2.44 -20.09 4.15
N TYR A 37 2.26 -18.77 3.99
CA TYR A 37 3.07 -17.98 3.07
C TYR A 37 4.47 -17.77 3.66
N ASN A 38 5.48 -18.41 3.07
CA ASN A 38 6.83 -18.50 3.66
C ASN A 38 7.83 -17.47 3.10
N CYS A 39 7.39 -16.60 2.17
CA CYS A 39 8.28 -15.62 1.56
C CYS A 39 8.32 -14.34 2.39
N GLU A 40 9.38 -14.18 3.19
CA GLU A 40 9.57 -13.00 4.05
C GLU A 40 9.92 -11.73 3.26
N GLY A 41 10.45 -11.87 2.04
CA GLY A 41 10.87 -10.76 1.21
C GLY A 41 10.62 -10.98 -0.29
N LEU A 42 10.83 -9.92 -1.06
CA LEU A 42 10.85 -9.91 -2.52
C LEU A 42 12.23 -9.43 -2.99
N VAL A 43 12.89 -10.22 -3.83
CA VAL A 43 14.08 -9.80 -4.58
C VAL A 43 13.62 -9.15 -5.88
N CYS A 44 14.01 -7.90 -6.05
CA CYS A 44 13.86 -7.11 -7.26
C CYS A 44 15.21 -7.03 -8.00
N ALA A 45 15.18 -6.55 -9.24
CA ALA A 45 16.39 -6.42 -10.06
C ALA A 45 17.48 -5.50 -9.46
N ASP A 46 17.08 -4.51 -8.64
CA ASP A 46 17.93 -3.47 -8.06
C ASP A 46 17.98 -3.50 -6.51
N GLY A 47 17.38 -4.51 -5.87
CA GLY A 47 17.43 -4.64 -4.41
C GLY A 47 16.45 -5.62 -3.81
N VAL A 48 16.37 -5.66 -2.48
CA VAL A 48 15.50 -6.57 -1.73
C VAL A 48 14.51 -5.79 -0.86
N ILE A 49 13.24 -6.19 -0.91
CA ILE A 49 12.15 -5.63 -0.12
C ILE A 49 11.80 -6.62 1.00
N THR A 50 12.06 -6.23 2.24
CA THR A 50 11.67 -6.99 3.44
C THR A 50 11.05 -6.04 4.48
N PRO A 51 9.89 -6.38 5.09
CA PRO A 51 9.06 -7.55 4.80
C PRO A 51 8.40 -7.47 3.41
N ARG A 52 7.95 -8.60 2.88
CA ARG A 52 7.30 -8.73 1.56
C ARG A 52 6.14 -7.76 1.33
N THR A 53 5.42 -7.40 2.39
CA THR A 53 4.29 -6.46 2.38
C THR A 53 4.68 -4.99 2.51
N LYS A 54 5.97 -4.65 2.67
CA LYS A 54 6.45 -3.29 2.93
C LYS A 54 5.98 -2.27 1.91
N MET A 55 6.13 -2.57 0.61
CA MET A 55 5.70 -1.65 -0.45
C MET A 55 4.17 -1.54 -0.54
N HIS A 56 3.44 -2.66 -0.43
CA HIS A 56 1.98 -2.65 -0.38
C HIS A 56 1.44 -1.76 0.74
N ARG A 57 1.96 -1.93 1.96
CA ARG A 57 1.58 -1.13 3.13
C ARG A 57 1.90 0.36 2.94
N LYS A 58 3.06 0.68 2.36
CA LYS A 58 3.47 2.06 2.05
C LYS A 58 2.50 2.73 1.07
N VAL A 59 2.20 2.09 -0.06
CA VAL A 59 1.26 2.63 -1.06
C VAL A 59 -0.15 2.75 -0.50
N LEU A 60 -0.62 1.75 0.26
CA LEU A 60 -1.93 1.76 0.87
C LEU A 60 -2.09 2.91 1.88
N TRP A 61 -1.04 3.24 2.63
CA TRP A 61 -1.04 4.39 3.55
C TRP A 61 -1.13 5.72 2.79
N TYR A 62 -0.34 5.91 1.73
CA TYR A 62 -0.41 7.12 0.92
C TYR A 62 -1.79 7.32 0.28
N LYS A 63 -2.38 6.25 -0.29
CA LYS A 63 -3.74 6.32 -0.85
C LYS A 63 -4.78 6.70 0.21
N ARG A 64 -4.69 6.14 1.43
CA ARG A 64 -5.57 6.51 2.55
C ARG A 64 -5.42 7.98 2.96
N MET A 65 -4.20 8.50 3.02
CA MET A 65 -4.00 9.92 3.34
C MET A 65 -4.54 10.84 2.25
N ASN A 66 -4.30 10.53 0.98
CA ASN A 66 -4.79 11.34 -0.13
C ASN A 66 -6.32 11.32 -0.21
N GLN A 67 -6.97 10.21 0.13
CA GLN A 67 -8.43 10.17 0.23
C GLN A 67 -8.94 11.06 1.36
N LYS A 68 -8.36 10.95 2.56
CA LYS A 68 -8.73 11.79 3.71
C LYS A 68 -8.53 13.28 3.44
N SER A 69 -7.42 13.66 2.80
CA SER A 69 -7.16 15.06 2.45
C SER A 69 -8.14 15.59 1.41
N LEU A 70 -8.50 14.79 0.41
CA LEU A 70 -9.53 15.15 -0.58
C LEU A 70 -10.91 15.32 0.08
N THR A 71 -11.30 14.40 0.97
CA THR A 71 -12.55 14.51 1.73
C THR A 71 -12.56 15.74 2.65
N ALA A 72 -11.46 16.02 3.34
CA ALA A 72 -11.34 17.22 4.17
C ALA A 72 -11.44 18.51 3.33
N LEU A 73 -10.82 18.53 2.15
CA LEU A 73 -10.93 19.66 1.21
C LEU A 73 -12.37 19.81 0.66
N GLN A 74 -13.09 18.71 0.43
CA GLN A 74 -14.50 18.74 0.05
C GLN A 74 -15.37 19.31 1.17
N TRP A 75 -15.19 18.84 2.41
CA TRP A 75 -15.92 19.35 3.58
C TRP A 75 -15.67 20.84 3.82
N ALA A 76 -14.42 21.29 3.66
CA ALA A 76 -14.08 22.71 3.74
C ALA A 76 -14.76 23.55 2.65
N LYS A 77 -14.89 23.03 1.42
CA LYS A 77 -15.62 23.69 0.32
C LYS A 77 -17.13 23.72 0.56
N GLU A 78 -17.68 22.66 1.15
CA GLU A 78 -19.12 22.51 1.44
C GLU A 78 -19.54 23.22 2.75
N GLY A 79 -18.60 23.82 3.49
CA GLY A 79 -18.87 24.57 4.71
C GLY A 79 -19.16 23.72 5.94
N TYR A 80 -18.85 22.41 5.90
CA TYR A 80 -18.97 21.55 7.07
C TYR A 80 -17.90 21.89 8.11
N VAL A 81 -18.32 22.46 9.24
CA VAL A 81 -17.47 22.65 10.42
C VAL A 81 -17.40 21.31 11.14
N VAL A 82 -16.20 20.72 11.22
CA VAL A 82 -15.97 19.55 12.06
C VAL A 82 -16.13 20.02 13.51
N ASN A 83 -17.23 19.66 14.17
CA ASN A 83 -17.40 19.91 15.59
C ASN A 83 -16.33 19.07 16.34
N PRO A 84 -15.42 19.71 17.09
CA PRO A 84 -14.34 18.99 17.80
C PRO A 84 -14.82 18.20 19.03
N ASP A 85 -16.13 18.24 19.35
CA ASP A 85 -16.73 17.63 20.54
C ASP A 85 -17.67 16.42 20.28
N ALA A 86 -17.63 15.82 19.08
CA ALA A 86 -18.49 14.68 18.71
C ALA A 86 -17.78 13.33 18.74
#